data_AF-A0A2W7Q1P5-F1
#
_entry.id   AF-A0A2W7Q1P5-F1
#
_cell.length_a   1.000
_cell.length_b   1.000
_cell.length_c   1.000
_cell.angle_alpha   90.00
_cell.angle_beta   90.00
_cell.angle_gamma   90.00
#
_symmetry.space_group_name_H-M   'P 1'
#
loop_
_entity.id
_entity.type
_entity.pdbx_description
1 polymer ?
#
loop_
_entity_poly.entity_id
_entity_poly.type
_entity_poly.pdbx_seq_one_letter_code
_entity_poly.pdbx_strand_id
1 'polypeptide(L)' 'MEGDIASMGQFIGAGIAGLGAGIAALGVGNVAANFLSGALRNPSAAAGQTATLFIGIAFAEALGIFSFLIALLLMFAA' A
#
# COMPACT_ATOMS: atom_id res chain seq x y z
N MET A 1 -5.22 -24.03 -26.50
CA MET A 1 -6.16 -22.96 -26.12
C MET A 1 -6.20 -22.71 -24.61
N GLU A 2 -6.07 -23.73 -23.75
CA GLU A 2 -6.10 -23.52 -22.28
C GLU A 2 -4.93 -22.68 -21.74
N GLY A 3 -3.71 -22.81 -22.29
CA GLY A 3 -2.56 -21.99 -21.89
C GLY A 3 -2.68 -20.50 -22.20
N ASP A 4 -3.51 -20.14 -23.19
CA ASP A 4 -3.72 -18.75 -23.62
C ASP A 4 -4.66 -18.00 -22.66
N ILE A 5 -5.72 -18.68 -22.21
CA ILE A 5 -6.67 -18.15 -21.22
C ILE A 5 -5.99 -17.99 -19.85
N ALA A 6 -5.18 -18.97 -19.44
CA ALA A 6 -4.42 -18.89 -18.19
C ALA A 6 -3.44 -17.70 -18.19
N SER A 7 -2.68 -17.53 -19.28
CA SER A 7 -1.74 -16.42 -19.45
C SER A 7 -2.47 -15.05 -19.45
N MET A 8 -3.62 -14.96 -20.12
CA MET A 8 -4.46 -13.75 -20.09
C MET A 8 -4.91 -13.41 -18.65
N GLY A 9 -5.38 -14.40 -17.89
CA GLY A 9 -5.78 -14.22 -16.50
C GLY A 9 -4.64 -13.76 -15.61
N GLN A 10 -3.44 -14.32 -15.81
CA GLN A 10 -2.21 -13.94 -15.11
C GLN A 10 -1.83 -12.47 -15.33
N PHE A 11 -1.83 -12.00 -16.58
CA PHE A 11 -1.49 -10.60 -16.88
C PHE A 11 -2.54 -9.60 -16.36
N ILE A 12 -3.83 -9.94 -16.47
CA ILE A 12 -4.90 -9.11 -15.91
C ILE A 12 -4.80 -9.07 -14.38
N GLY A 13 -4.59 -10.22 -13.74
CA GLY A 13 -4.42 -10.33 -12.30
C GLY A 13 -3.21 -9.54 -11.78
N ALA A 14 -2.07 -9.61 -12.47
CA ALA A 14 -0.88 -8.84 -12.14
C ALA A 14 -1.12 -7.32 -12.25
N GLY A 15 -1.81 -6.88 -13.30
CA GLY A 15 -2.19 -5.48 -13.48
C GLY A 15 -3.11 -4.97 -12.36
N ILE A 16 -4.14 -5.73 -11.98
CA ILE A 16 -5.05 -5.40 -10.88
C ILE A 16 -4.30 -5.38 -9.54
N ALA A 17 -3.45 -6.37 -9.28
CA ALA A 17 -2.61 -6.40 -8.08
C ALA A 17 -1.64 -5.21 -8.01
N GLY A 18 -1.12 -4.74 -9.15
CA GLY A 18 -0.32 -3.52 -9.21
C GLY A 18 -1.05 -2.27 -8.72
N LEU A 19 -2.36 -2.16 -8.98
CA LEU A 19 -3.17 -1.02 -8.50
C LEU A 19 -3.22 -0.93 -6.98
N GLY A 20 -3.17 -2.05 -6.26
CA GLY A 20 -3.22 -2.06 -4.79
C GLY A 20 -2.04 -1.35 -4.13
N ALA A 21 -0.86 -1.31 -4.78
CA ALA A 21 0.27 -0.50 -4.32
C ALA A 21 -0.05 1.02 -4.40
N GLY A 22 -0.69 1.45 -5.49
CA GLY A 22 -1.16 2.84 -5.63
C GLY A 22 -2.26 3.21 -4.63
N ILE A 23 -3.16 2.27 -4.32
CA ILE A 23 -4.23 2.48 -3.33
C ILE A 23 -3.65 2.60 -1.92
N ALA A 24 -2.61 1.81 -1.58
CA ALA A 24 -1.94 1.91 -0.29
C ALA A 24 -1.36 3.31 -0.01
N ALA A 25 -0.87 4.00 -1.04
CA ALA A 25 -0.40 5.38 -0.94
C ALA A 25 -1.48 6.37 -0.47
N LEU A 26 -2.76 6.10 -0.78
CA LEU A 26 -3.88 6.91 -0.25
C LEU A 26 -4.01 6.72 1.26
N GLY A 27 -3.81 5.49 1.76
CA GLY A 27 -3.80 5.18 3.18
C GLY A 27 -2.66 5.91 3.91
N VAL A 28 -1.45 5.86 3.36
CA VAL A 28 -0.28 6.59 3.88
C VAL A 28 -0.55 8.10 3.92
N GLY A 29 -1.04 8.66 2.81
CA GLY A 29 -1.38 10.07 2.71
C GLY A 29 -2.43 10.49 3.75
N ASN A 30 -3.46 9.67 3.97
CA ASN A 30 -4.47 9.93 4.98
C ASN A 30 -3.89 9.90 6.41
N VAL A 31 -3.05 8.92 6.74
CA VAL A 31 -2.40 8.85 8.06
C VAL A 31 -1.51 10.08 8.29
N ALA A 32 -0.68 10.44 7.31
CA ALA A 32 0.20 11.61 7.39
C ALA A 32 -0.57 12.93 7.50
N ALA A 33 -1.65 13.10 6.72
CA ALA A 33 -2.49 14.30 6.75
C ALA A 33 -3.19 14.48 8.10
N ASN A 34 -3.71 13.39 8.68
CA ASN A 34 -4.34 13.43 10.01
C ASN A 34 -3.32 13.77 11.11
N PHE A 35 -2.12 13.19 11.06
CA PHE A 35 -1.04 13.55 11.97
C PHE A 35 -0.67 15.02 11.86
N LEU A 36 -0.46 15.54 10.63
CA LEU A 36 -0.11 16.94 10.41
C LEU A 36 -1.21 17.89 10.93
N SER A 37 -2.47 17.59 10.64
CA SER A 37 -3.62 18.35 11.12
C SER A 37 -3.72 18.38 12.65
N GLY A 38 -3.36 17.29 13.32
CA GLY A 38 -3.25 17.23 14.79
C GLY A 38 -2.03 17.97 15.33
N ALA A 39 -0.87 17.79 14.70
CA ALA A 39 0.40 18.40 15.10
C ALA A 39 0.36 19.92 15.02
N LEU A 40 -0.29 20.48 14.00
CA LEU A 40 -0.47 21.93 13.86
C LEU A 40 -1.38 22.52 14.95
N ARG A 41 -2.30 21.72 15.53
CA ARG A 41 -3.16 22.15 16.64
C ARG A 41 -2.46 22.06 18.00
N ASN A 42 -1.55 21.11 18.18
CA ASN A 42 -0.78 20.96 19.41
C ASN A 42 0.67 20.48 19.15
N PRO A 43 1.59 21.40 18.78
CA PRO A 43 2.94 21.04 18.37
C PRO A 43 3.78 20.35 19.45
N SER A 44 3.57 20.68 20.73
CA SER A 44 4.34 20.10 21.84
C SER A 44 4.05 18.61 22.05
N ALA A 45 2.84 18.15 21.73
CA ALA A 45 2.45 16.74 21.80
C ALA A 45 2.85 15.94 20.54
N ALA A 46 3.10 16.61 19.42
CA ALA A 46 3.35 15.97 18.13
C ALA A 46 4.57 15.04 18.15
N ALA A 47 5.66 15.48 18.79
CA ALA A 47 6.90 14.69 18.89
C ALA A 47 6.64 13.32 19.53
N GLY A 48 5.81 13.26 20.57
CA GLY A 48 5.44 12.03 21.26
C GLY A 48 4.62 11.05 20.42
N GLN A 49 3.99 11.51 19.33
CA GLN A 49 3.14 10.68 18.48
C GLN A 49 3.80 10.22 17.18
N THR A 50 5.07 10.60 16.96
CA THR A 50 5.84 10.23 15.77
C THR A 50 5.98 8.71 15.61
N ALA A 51 6.14 7.98 16.71
CA ALA A 51 6.20 6.51 16.67
C ALA A 51 4.88 5.91 16.15
N THR A 52 3.74 6.40 16.67
CA THR A 52 2.40 5.99 16.23
C THR A 52 2.15 6.34 14.76
N LEU A 53 2.62 7.50 14.30
CA LEU A 53 2.59 7.88 12.88
C LEU A 53 3.30 6.86 12.00
N PHE A 54 4.55 6.51 12.34
CA PHE A 54 5.32 5.54 11.55
C PHE A 54 4.71 4.15 11.57
N ILE A 55 4.15 3.72 12.71
CA ILE A 55 3.41 2.45 12.79
C ILE A 55 2.21 2.48 11.85
N GLY A 56 1.42 3.57 11.86
CA GLY A 56 0.27 3.72 10.97
C GLY A 56 0.66 3.71 9.49
N ILE A 57 1.74 4.40 9.12
CA ILE A 57 2.28 4.39 7.75
C ILE A 57 2.77 2.99 7.37
N ALA A 58 3.50 2.31 8.25
CA ALA A 58 4.04 0.97 7.98
C ALA A 58 2.92 -0.05 7.75
N PHE A 59 1.84 0.00 8.53
CA PHE A 59 0.67 -0.87 8.30
C PHE A 59 -0.07 -0.53 7.00
N ALA A 60 -0.20 0.76 6.67
CA ALA A 60 -0.79 1.16 5.40
C ALA A 60 0.05 0.67 4.21
N GLU A 61 1.39 0.79 4.28
CA GLU A 61 2.29 0.30 3.24
C GLU A 61 2.41 -1.22 3.17
N ALA A 62 2.28 -1.93 4.30
CA ALA A 62 2.33 -3.38 4.28
C ALA A 62 1.30 -3.98 3.31
N LEU A 63 0.11 -3.36 3.21
CA LEU A 63 -0.92 -3.75 2.23
C LEU A 63 -0.47 -3.50 0.79
N GLY A 64 0.22 -2.39 0.53
CA GLY A 64 0.79 -2.07 -0.79
C GLY A 64 1.89 -3.03 -1.20
N ILE A 65 2.80 -3.34 -0.29
CA ILE A 65 3.88 -4.31 -0.50
C ILE A 65 3.31 -5.71 -0.74
N PHE A 66 2.28 -6.14 0.00
CA PHE A 66 1.62 -7.41 -0.26
C PHE A 66 0.98 -7.45 -1.66
N SER A 67 0.29 -6.38 -2.07
CA SER A 67 -0.29 -6.30 -3.40
C SER A 67 0.78 -6.37 -4.50
N PHE A 68 1.90 -5.68 -4.30
CA PHE A 68 3.05 -5.75 -5.21
C PHE A 68 3.69 -7.14 -5.24
N LEU A 69 3.83 -7.81 -4.09
CA LEU A 69 4.32 -9.19 -4.02
C LEU A 69 3.44 -10.14 -4.84
N ILE A 70 2.11 -10.02 -4.73
CA ILE A 70 1.20 -10.83 -5.55
C ILE A 70 1.41 -10.57 -7.05
N ALA A 71 1.60 -9.30 -7.45
CA ALA A 71 1.90 -8.98 -8.84
C ALA A 71 3.22 -9.62 -9.31
N LEU A 72 4.26 -9.62 -8.48
CA LEU A 72 5.54 -10.29 -8.80
C LEU A 72 5.38 -11.82 -8.89
N LEU A 73 4.64 -12.42 -7.97
CA LEU A 73 4.38 -13.87 -8.01
C LEU A 73 3.62 -14.25 -9.27
N LEU A 74 2.61 -13.46 -9.66
CA LEU A 74 1.89 -13.66 -10.91
C LEU A 74 2.79 -13.46 -12.13
N MET A 75 3.79 -12.58 -12.12
CA MET A 75 4.64 -12.34 -13.29
C MET A 75 5.82 -13.31 -13.42
N PHE A 76 6.31 -13.85 -12.31
CA PHE A 76 7.62 -14.52 -12.29
C PHE A 76 7.63 -15.90 -11.61
N ALA A 77 6.53 -16.30 -10.97
CA ALA A 77 6.45 -17.55 -10.23
C ALA A 77 5.18 -18.38 -10.51
N ALA A 78 4.21 -17.84 -11.26
CA ALA A 78 2.93 -18.46 -11.62
C ALA A 78 2.92 -18.97 -13.06
#